data_AF-R7FET8-F1
#
_entry.id   AF-R7FET8-F1
#
_cell.length_a   1.000
_cell.length_b   1.000
_cell.length_c   1.000
_cell.angle_alpha   90.00
_cell.angle_beta   90.00
_cell.angle_gamma   90.00
#
_symmetry.space_group_name_H-M   'P 1'
#
loop_
_entity.id
_entity.type
_entity.pdbx_description
1 polymer ?
#
loop_
_entity_poly.entity_id
_entity_poly.type
_entity_poly.pdbx_seq_one_letter_code
_entity_poly.pdbx_strand_id
1 'polypeptide(L)'
;MEYISIKKLKFYTKETIKFFNIALIAIGFIIAIILIKYKPMYEVKIEGTTIGYVENKKSLNEKIQENVENYSKENIESAELTATPEYELKLVNKSQDENEDEVIIALQNELEITYKYYEIASNNEVIENVKDEETAEKLVNEIKELSNNEVELTINEKTTKALEEIQIDDLEVAKENTVEKLNIDTTESIADINGIKVATLPVTGTISSRYGVSSKIRVSTHTGLDIAATTGTPIKVVADGTITFAAYRGSYGYLVKVDHGNGVETWYGHTSKMLVKEGQAVKAGDTIALVGSTGNSTGPHLHFEVRINGEHVNPQKYLYN
;
A
#
# COMPACT_ATOMS: atom_id res chain seq x y z
N MET A 1 44.47 4.17 -89.79
CA MET A 1 43.30 3.58 -89.12
C MET A 1 43.02 2.22 -89.76
N GLU A 2 43.42 1.13 -89.11
CA GLU A 2 43.02 -0.22 -89.54
C GLU A 2 41.52 -0.41 -89.23
N TYR A 3 40.69 -0.49 -90.27
CA TYR A 3 39.29 -0.86 -90.12
C TYR A 3 39.19 -2.34 -89.75
N ILE A 4 38.78 -2.62 -88.51
CA ILE A 4 38.42 -3.97 -88.08
C ILE A 4 37.22 -4.44 -88.93
N SER A 5 37.40 -5.52 -89.70
CA SER A 5 36.33 -6.13 -90.49
C SER A 5 35.14 -6.49 -89.60
N ILE A 6 33.92 -6.11 -90.00
CA ILE A 6 32.66 -6.44 -89.32
C ILE A 6 32.54 -7.95 -89.02
N LYS A 7 33.12 -8.81 -89.85
CA LYS A 7 33.17 -10.27 -89.61
C LYS A 7 34.08 -10.64 -88.42
N LYS A 8 35.25 -10.01 -88.29
CA LYS A 8 36.15 -10.21 -87.13
C LYS A 8 35.49 -9.69 -85.85
N LEU A 9 34.84 -8.52 -85.89
CA LEU A 9 34.11 -7.97 -84.75
C LEU A 9 32.98 -8.92 -84.29
N LYS A 10 32.12 -9.38 -85.20
CA LYS A 10 31.06 -10.35 -84.90
C LYS A 10 31.58 -11.68 -84.34
N PHE A 11 32.74 -12.15 -84.80
CA PHE A 11 33.38 -13.35 -84.29
C PHE A 11 33.85 -13.17 -82.84
N TYR A 12 34.58 -12.09 -82.54
CA TYR A 12 35.04 -11.81 -81.18
C TYR A 12 33.87 -11.55 -80.21
N THR A 13 32.81 -10.87 -80.65
CA THR A 13 31.58 -10.69 -79.83
C THR A 13 30.89 -12.02 -79.53
N LYS A 14 30.82 -12.94 -80.50
CA LYS A 14 30.23 -14.27 -80.29
C LYS A 14 31.05 -15.10 -79.31
N GLU A 15 32.37 -15.01 -79.38
CA GLU A 15 33.26 -15.76 -78.50
C GLU A 15 33.26 -15.19 -77.08
N THR A 16 33.24 -13.86 -76.92
CA THR A 16 33.08 -13.23 -75.58
C THR A 16 31.75 -13.60 -74.95
N ILE A 17 30.64 -13.62 -75.71
CA ILE A 17 29.34 -14.08 -75.20
C ILE A 17 29.39 -15.55 -74.73
N LYS A 18 30.08 -16.44 -75.45
CA LYS A 18 30.26 -17.83 -74.98
C LYS A 18 31.07 -17.90 -73.69
N PHE A 19 32.16 -17.15 -73.58
CA PHE A 19 32.95 -17.08 -72.34
C PHE A 19 32.12 -16.55 -71.17
N PHE A 20 31.30 -15.52 -71.40
CA PHE A 20 30.34 -15.03 -70.42
C PHE A 20 29.33 -16.10 -70.01
N ASN A 21 28.77 -16.84 -70.96
CA ASN A 21 27.81 -17.91 -70.66
C ASN A 21 28.44 -19.05 -69.84
N ILE A 22 29.66 -19.47 -70.17
CA ILE A 22 30.39 -20.50 -69.42
C ILE A 22 30.71 -20.00 -68.00
N ALA A 23 31.16 -18.75 -67.87
CA ALA A 23 31.39 -18.13 -66.57
C ALA A 23 30.10 -18.03 -65.73
N LEU A 24 28.97 -17.69 -66.36
CA LEU A 24 27.68 -17.59 -65.71
C LEU A 24 27.19 -18.96 -65.20
N ILE A 25 27.38 -20.02 -65.99
CA ILE A 25 27.08 -21.40 -65.58
C ILE A 25 27.97 -21.82 -64.40
N ALA A 26 29.27 -21.53 -64.45
CA ALA A 26 30.20 -21.85 -63.38
C ALA A 26 29.85 -21.11 -62.08
N ILE A 27 29.51 -19.82 -62.15
CA ILE A 27 29.00 -19.04 -61.02
C ILE A 27 27.70 -19.66 -60.49
N GLY A 28 26.79 -20.08 -61.37
CA GLY A 28 25.56 -20.78 -60.99
C GLY A 28 25.83 -22.06 -60.19
N PHE A 29 26.80 -22.89 -60.61
CA PHE A 29 27.19 -24.09 -59.86
C PHE A 29 27.83 -23.77 -58.51
N ILE A 30 28.67 -22.74 -58.43
CA ILE A 30 29.28 -22.30 -57.17
C ILE A 30 28.19 -21.83 -56.20
N ILE A 31 27.27 -20.99 -56.67
CA ILE A 31 26.12 -20.53 -55.87
C ILE A 31 25.27 -21.73 -55.43
N ALA A 32 24.99 -22.69 -56.32
CA ALA A 32 24.23 -23.89 -55.97
C ALA A 32 24.92 -24.72 -54.88
N ILE A 33 26.24 -24.92 -54.95
CA ILE A 33 27.01 -25.63 -53.93
C ILE A 33 26.98 -24.87 -52.58
N ILE A 34 27.08 -23.53 -52.62
CA ILE A 34 26.96 -22.69 -51.43
C ILE A 34 25.57 -22.85 -50.82
N LEU A 35 24.49 -22.76 -51.59
CA LEU A 35 23.11 -22.91 -51.11
C LEU A 35 22.76 -24.34 -50.64
N ILE A 36 23.50 -25.35 -51.09
CA ILE A 36 23.37 -26.73 -50.58
C ILE A 36 23.91 -26.82 -49.15
N LYS A 37 25.04 -26.15 -48.85
CA LYS A 37 25.76 -26.26 -47.57
C LYS A 37 25.45 -25.15 -46.57
N TYR A 38 25.01 -23.99 -47.04
CA TYR A 38 24.79 -22.80 -46.23
C TYR A 38 23.39 -22.25 -46.43
N LYS A 39 22.84 -21.63 -45.38
CA LYS A 39 21.59 -20.87 -45.43
C LYS A 39 21.81 -19.44 -44.91
N PRO A 40 21.11 -18.44 -45.46
CA PRO A 40 21.16 -17.08 -44.92
C PRO A 40 20.39 -17.00 -43.59
N MET A 41 21.01 -16.40 -42.58
CA MET A 41 20.40 -16.08 -41.28
C MET A 41 20.92 -14.73 -40.79
N TYR A 42 20.19 -14.08 -39.90
CA TYR A 42 20.65 -12.89 -39.19
C TYR A 42 21.35 -13.29 -37.91
N GLU A 43 22.63 -12.95 -37.78
CA GLU A 43 23.33 -12.94 -36.50
C GLU A 43 22.85 -11.73 -35.70
N VAL A 44 22.38 -11.97 -34.48
CA VAL A 44 21.91 -10.93 -33.57
C VAL A 44 23.00 -10.67 -32.53
N LYS A 45 23.38 -9.40 -32.38
CA LYS A 45 24.39 -8.96 -31.41
C LYS A 45 23.85 -7.89 -30.47
N ILE A 46 24.33 -7.91 -29.24
CA ILE A 46 24.16 -6.84 -28.26
C ILE A 46 25.56 -6.41 -27.82
N GLU A 47 25.86 -5.12 -27.93
CA GLU A 47 27.18 -4.54 -27.59
C GLU A 47 28.37 -5.29 -28.23
N GLY A 48 28.18 -5.80 -29.45
CA GLY A 48 29.20 -6.57 -30.19
C GLY A 48 29.29 -8.06 -29.82
N THR A 49 28.56 -8.53 -28.81
CA THR A 49 28.49 -9.95 -28.42
C THR A 49 27.35 -10.65 -29.15
N THR A 50 27.63 -11.80 -29.77
CA THR A 50 26.59 -12.59 -30.47
C THR A 50 25.72 -13.33 -29.47
N ILE A 51 24.41 -13.07 -29.54
CA ILE A 51 23.41 -13.70 -28.66
C ILE A 51 22.60 -14.78 -29.39
N GLY A 52 22.62 -14.82 -30.73
CA GLY A 52 22.01 -15.91 -31.48
C GLY A 52 21.85 -15.64 -32.98
N TYR A 53 21.13 -16.54 -33.64
CA TYR A 53 20.81 -16.50 -35.06
C TYR A 53 19.31 -16.66 -35.27
N VAL A 54 18.73 -15.77 -36.09
CA VAL A 54 17.30 -15.80 -36.44
C VAL A 54 17.10 -15.75 -37.95
N GLU A 55 16.05 -16.37 -38.44
CA GLU A 55 15.74 -16.38 -39.88
C GLU A 55 14.99 -15.10 -40.29
N ASN A 56 14.16 -14.56 -39.39
CA ASN A 56 13.28 -13.43 -39.69
C ASN A 56 13.38 -12.30 -38.65
N LYS A 57 14.17 -11.26 -38.98
CA LYS A 57 14.28 -10.03 -38.19
C LYS A 57 12.91 -9.38 -37.85
N LYS A 58 11.95 -9.41 -38.79
CA LYS A 58 10.65 -8.77 -38.58
C LYS A 58 9.83 -9.50 -37.52
N SER A 59 9.79 -10.83 -37.58
CA SER A 59 9.10 -11.69 -36.61
C SER A 59 9.65 -11.48 -35.19
N LEU A 60 10.98 -11.48 -35.06
CA LEU A 60 11.65 -11.21 -33.79
C LEU A 60 11.27 -9.83 -33.22
N ASN A 61 11.31 -8.78 -34.06
CA ASN A 61 10.94 -7.42 -33.62
C ASN A 61 9.48 -7.30 -33.17
N GLU A 62 8.56 -7.97 -33.88
CA GLU A 62 7.14 -8.01 -33.50
C GLU A 62 6.95 -8.70 -32.13
N LYS A 63 7.66 -9.81 -31.87
CA LYS A 63 7.62 -10.50 -30.57
C LYS A 63 8.25 -9.70 -29.44
N ILE A 64 9.34 -8.98 -29.70
CA ILE A 64 9.95 -8.07 -28.71
C ILE A 64 8.94 -6.99 -28.33
N GLN A 65 8.30 -6.38 -29.33
CA GLN A 65 7.28 -5.36 -29.10
C GLN A 65 6.09 -5.92 -28.31
N GLU A 66 5.57 -7.09 -28.67
CA GLU A 66 4.48 -7.75 -27.94
C GLU A 66 4.85 -8.04 -26.47
N ASN A 67 6.08 -8.50 -26.22
CA ASN A 67 6.57 -8.73 -24.86
C ASN A 67 6.65 -7.43 -24.06
N VAL A 68 7.20 -6.36 -24.64
CA VAL A 68 7.23 -5.02 -24.04
C VAL A 68 5.82 -4.50 -23.74
N GLU A 69 4.88 -4.68 -24.67
CA GLU A 69 3.48 -4.29 -24.49
C GLU A 69 2.77 -5.12 -23.40
N ASN A 70 3.12 -6.39 -23.20
CA ASN A 70 2.56 -7.19 -22.11
C ASN A 70 2.91 -6.65 -20.72
N TYR A 71 4.04 -5.98 -20.57
CA TYR A 71 4.42 -5.30 -19.33
C TYR A 71 3.56 -4.05 -19.04
N SER A 72 2.93 -3.42 -20.03
CA SER A 72 2.09 -2.22 -19.85
C SER A 72 0.82 -2.42 -19.00
N LYS A 73 0.52 -3.65 -18.56
CA LYS A 73 -0.63 -3.96 -17.69
C LYS A 73 -0.34 -3.83 -16.19
N GLU A 74 0.93 -3.68 -15.78
CA GLU A 74 1.34 -3.68 -14.37
C GLU A 74 2.10 -2.40 -14.00
N ASN A 75 1.44 -1.25 -13.85
CA ASN A 75 2.06 0.00 -13.37
C ASN A 75 3.41 0.36 -14.02
N ILE A 76 3.62 -0.03 -15.28
CA ILE A 76 4.84 0.22 -16.04
C ILE A 76 4.57 1.38 -16.99
N GLU A 77 5.33 2.46 -16.81
CA GLU A 77 5.30 3.65 -17.67
C GLU A 77 6.00 3.37 -19.01
N SER A 78 7.15 2.70 -18.97
CA SER A 78 7.88 2.29 -20.16
C SER A 78 8.80 1.11 -19.88
N ALA A 79 9.10 0.32 -20.92
CA ALA A 79 10.19 -0.63 -20.91
C ALA A 79 11.03 -0.40 -22.16
N GLU A 80 12.31 -0.09 -21.96
CA GLU A 80 13.23 0.28 -23.02
C GLU A 80 14.46 -0.64 -22.98
N LEU A 81 14.97 -1.01 -24.15
CA LEU A 81 16.23 -1.74 -24.23
C LEU A 81 17.38 -0.78 -23.92
N THR A 82 18.23 -1.16 -22.96
CA THR A 82 19.47 -0.43 -22.64
C THR A 82 20.44 -0.42 -23.83
N ALA A 83 20.41 -1.50 -24.63
CA ALA A 83 21.24 -1.68 -25.82
C ALA A 83 20.40 -2.08 -27.04
N THR A 84 20.65 -1.42 -28.17
CA THR A 84 19.95 -1.74 -29.43
C THR A 84 20.56 -2.97 -30.09
N PRO A 85 19.77 -4.00 -30.44
CA PRO A 85 20.29 -5.18 -31.13
C PRO A 85 20.76 -4.84 -32.54
N GLU A 86 21.95 -5.33 -32.88
CA GLU A 86 22.52 -5.27 -34.21
C GLU A 86 22.22 -6.56 -34.99
N TYR A 87 21.91 -6.41 -36.28
CA TYR A 87 21.55 -7.54 -37.15
C TYR A 87 22.51 -7.60 -38.33
N GLU A 88 23.24 -8.72 -38.45
CA GLU A 88 24.18 -8.95 -39.54
C GLU A 88 23.76 -10.17 -40.35
N LEU A 89 23.49 -10.00 -41.65
CA LEU A 89 23.13 -11.12 -42.52
C LEU A 89 24.36 -11.99 -42.79
N LYS A 90 24.31 -13.27 -42.40
CA LYS A 90 25.39 -14.24 -42.57
C LYS A 90 24.94 -15.50 -43.29
N LEU A 91 25.86 -16.10 -44.06
CA LEU A 91 25.71 -17.46 -44.57
C LEU A 91 26.26 -18.44 -43.53
N VAL A 92 25.36 -19.10 -42.81
CA VAL A 92 25.70 -20.07 -41.77
C VAL A 92 25.56 -21.49 -42.29
N ASN A 93 26.18 -22.46 -41.63
CA ASN A 93 26.04 -23.87 -41.99
C ASN A 93 24.55 -24.25 -41.97
N LYS A 94 24.11 -25.09 -42.91
CA LYS A 94 22.72 -25.55 -43.00
C LYS A 94 22.24 -26.29 -41.74
N SER A 95 23.16 -26.85 -40.95
CA SER A 95 22.85 -27.45 -39.65
C SER A 95 22.74 -26.45 -38.50
N GLN A 96 22.95 -25.15 -38.75
CA GLN A 96 22.78 -24.11 -37.73
C GLN A 96 21.29 -23.94 -37.47
N ASP A 97 20.88 -24.22 -36.23
CA ASP A 97 19.51 -24.00 -35.80
C ASP A 97 19.27 -22.53 -35.45
N GLU A 98 18.02 -22.12 -35.58
CA GLU A 98 17.52 -20.86 -35.05
C GLU A 98 17.32 -20.97 -33.54
N ASN A 99 17.68 -19.91 -32.82
CA ASN A 99 17.51 -19.82 -31.36
C ASN A 99 16.79 -18.52 -30.98
N GLU A 100 15.66 -18.27 -31.64
CA GLU A 100 14.86 -17.05 -31.45
C GLU A 100 14.43 -16.84 -29.99
N ASP A 101 14.01 -17.90 -29.30
CA ASP A 101 13.59 -17.81 -27.89
C ASP A 101 14.73 -17.41 -26.96
N GLU A 102 15.94 -17.93 -27.18
CA GLU A 102 17.15 -17.56 -26.41
C GLU A 102 17.52 -16.09 -26.64
N VAL A 103 17.40 -15.63 -27.90
CA VAL A 103 17.62 -14.23 -28.27
C VAL A 103 16.60 -13.32 -27.59
N ILE A 104 15.32 -13.73 -27.52
CA ILE A 104 14.27 -12.98 -26.83
C ILE A 104 14.58 -12.89 -25.32
N ILE A 105 14.95 -14.01 -24.68
CA ILE A 105 15.31 -14.03 -23.25
C ILE A 105 16.52 -13.13 -22.97
N ALA A 106 17.54 -13.19 -23.83
CA ALA A 106 18.71 -12.33 -23.70
C ALA A 106 18.34 -10.84 -23.80
N LEU A 107 17.45 -10.49 -24.73
CA LEU A 107 16.96 -9.11 -24.89
C LEU A 107 16.08 -8.67 -23.73
N GLN A 108 15.29 -9.57 -23.14
CA GLN A 108 14.47 -9.27 -21.96
C GLN A 108 15.32 -8.89 -20.75
N ASN A 109 16.50 -9.50 -20.59
CA ASN A 109 17.42 -9.15 -19.51
C ASN A 109 18.08 -7.76 -19.70
N GLU A 110 18.02 -7.20 -20.91
CA GLU A 110 18.49 -5.86 -21.24
C GLU A 110 17.36 -4.81 -21.18
N LEU A 111 16.16 -5.19 -20.72
CA LEU A 111 15.07 -4.25 -20.53
C LEU A 111 15.27 -3.47 -19.22
N GLU A 112 15.30 -2.15 -19.35
CA GLU A 112 15.17 -1.25 -18.24
C GLU A 112 13.70 -0.81 -18.13
N ILE A 113 13.07 -1.22 -17.03
CA ILE A 113 11.65 -0.98 -16.79
C ILE A 113 11.51 0.26 -15.91
N THR A 114 10.71 1.23 -16.39
CA THR A 114 10.30 2.39 -15.61
C THR A 114 8.88 2.16 -15.11
N TYR A 115 8.72 2.11 -13.80
CA TYR A 115 7.46 1.95 -13.11
C TYR A 115 6.86 3.31 -12.75
N LYS A 116 5.53 3.39 -12.72
CA LYS A 116 4.76 4.50 -12.19
C LYS A 116 4.25 4.15 -10.80
N TYR A 117 4.24 5.12 -9.91
CA TYR A 117 3.63 5.02 -8.58
C TYR A 117 3.11 6.39 -8.15
N TYR A 118 2.33 6.42 -7.07
CA TYR A 118 1.65 7.61 -6.60
C TYR A 118 2.06 7.90 -5.16
N GLU A 119 2.64 9.07 -4.96
CA GLU A 119 3.10 9.59 -3.67
C GLU A 119 1.98 10.44 -3.06
N ILE A 120 1.59 10.12 -1.83
CA ILE A 120 0.60 10.84 -1.04
C ILE A 120 1.34 11.71 -0.06
N ALA A 121 1.10 13.02 -0.12
CA ALA A 121 1.78 14.00 0.71
C ALA A 121 0.80 14.87 1.50
N SER A 122 1.24 15.34 2.66
CA SER A 122 0.57 16.38 3.44
C SER A 122 1.56 17.47 3.78
N ASN A 123 1.21 18.74 3.55
CA ASN A 123 2.11 19.89 3.80
C ASN A 123 3.52 19.72 3.16
N ASN A 124 3.59 19.15 1.95
CA ASN A 124 4.81 18.83 1.21
C ASN A 124 5.71 17.76 1.87
N GLU A 125 5.24 17.04 2.89
CA GLU A 125 5.90 15.87 3.45
C GLU A 125 5.27 14.61 2.88
N VAL A 126 6.11 13.67 2.43
CA VAL A 126 5.65 12.38 1.90
C VAL A 126 5.13 11.52 3.05
N ILE A 127 3.86 11.16 2.97
CA ILE A 127 3.19 10.34 3.99
C ILE A 127 3.20 8.89 3.56
N GLU A 128 2.84 8.59 2.30
CA GLU A 128 2.73 7.21 1.83
C GLU A 128 2.93 7.07 0.32
N ASN A 129 3.26 5.87 -0.16
CA ASN A 129 3.30 5.55 -1.59
C ASN A 129 2.40 4.36 -1.92
N VAL A 130 1.67 4.47 -3.02
CA VAL A 130 0.79 3.41 -3.53
C VAL A 130 1.03 3.17 -5.01
N LYS A 131 0.62 1.99 -5.47
CA LYS A 131 1.00 1.47 -6.78
C LYS A 131 0.26 2.13 -7.95
N ASP A 132 -1.00 2.54 -7.75
CA ASP A 132 -1.89 3.02 -8.80
C ASP A 132 -2.77 4.19 -8.33
N GLU A 133 -3.28 4.96 -9.30
CA GLU A 133 -4.07 6.17 -9.07
C GLU A 133 -5.37 5.87 -8.32
N GLU A 134 -6.06 4.79 -8.67
CA GLU A 134 -7.32 4.39 -8.04
C GLU A 134 -7.13 4.14 -6.54
N THR A 135 -6.04 3.48 -6.18
CA THR A 135 -5.66 3.23 -4.78
C THR A 135 -5.33 4.54 -4.07
N ALA A 136 -4.61 5.46 -4.73
CA ALA A 136 -4.28 6.77 -4.16
C ALA A 136 -5.53 7.61 -3.89
N GLU A 137 -6.45 7.67 -4.85
CA GLU A 137 -7.72 8.39 -4.71
C GLU A 137 -8.59 7.81 -3.59
N LYS A 138 -8.73 6.48 -3.52
CA LYS A 138 -9.47 5.82 -2.44
C LYS A 138 -8.87 6.13 -1.08
N LEU A 139 -7.56 5.99 -0.93
CA LEU A 139 -6.87 6.26 0.32
C LEU A 139 -7.07 7.72 0.77
N VAL A 140 -6.87 8.68 -0.12
CA VAL A 140 -7.09 10.10 0.19
C VAL A 140 -8.53 10.38 0.62
N ASN A 141 -9.51 9.79 -0.05
CA ASN A 141 -10.92 9.97 0.30
C ASN A 141 -11.26 9.37 1.68
N GLU A 142 -10.82 8.14 1.95
CA GLU A 142 -11.05 7.49 3.25
C GLU A 142 -10.39 8.25 4.40
N ILE A 143 -9.18 8.77 4.19
CA ILE A 143 -8.47 9.57 5.21
C ILE A 143 -9.14 10.93 5.44
N LYS A 144 -9.65 11.58 4.38
CA LYS A 144 -10.44 12.81 4.53
C LYS A 144 -11.71 12.57 5.35
N GLU A 145 -12.41 11.46 5.11
CA GLU A 145 -13.59 11.09 5.91
C GLU A 145 -13.21 10.83 7.37
N LEU A 146 -12.16 10.04 7.63
CA LEU A 146 -11.72 9.71 8.99
C LEU A 146 -11.25 10.93 9.79
N SER A 147 -10.66 11.92 9.11
CA SER A 147 -10.20 13.16 9.73
C SER A 147 -11.24 14.28 9.76
N ASN A 148 -12.50 14.03 9.40
CA ASN A 148 -13.53 15.07 9.29
C ASN A 148 -13.13 16.26 8.38
N ASN A 149 -12.36 16.01 7.32
CA ASN A 149 -11.78 17.00 6.42
C ASN A 149 -10.79 17.99 7.07
N GLU A 150 -10.20 17.64 8.21
CA GLU A 150 -9.16 18.45 8.85
C GLU A 150 -7.78 18.28 8.18
N VAL A 151 -7.56 17.17 7.48
CA VAL A 151 -6.30 16.89 6.79
C VAL A 151 -6.41 17.15 5.29
N GLU A 152 -5.48 17.95 4.77
CA GLU A 152 -5.30 18.13 3.34
C GLU A 152 -4.19 17.21 2.83
N LEU A 153 -4.53 16.39 1.82
CA LEU A 153 -3.63 15.46 1.16
C LEU A 153 -3.57 15.75 -0.34
N THR A 154 -2.38 15.61 -0.91
CA THR A 154 -2.13 15.72 -2.35
C THR A 154 -1.60 14.39 -2.88
N ILE A 155 -1.90 14.12 -4.16
CA ILE A 155 -1.43 12.94 -4.89
C ILE A 155 -0.45 13.42 -5.96
N ASN A 156 0.76 12.87 -5.96
CA ASN A 156 1.80 13.17 -6.93
C ASN A 156 2.16 11.91 -7.72
N GLU A 157 2.00 11.94 -9.04
CA GLU A 157 2.52 10.89 -9.91
C GLU A 157 4.05 10.93 -9.93
N LYS A 158 4.68 9.76 -9.79
CA LYS A 158 6.14 9.57 -9.79
C LYS A 158 6.52 8.36 -10.62
N THR A 159 7.77 8.33 -11.05
CA THR A 159 8.35 7.18 -11.75
C THR A 159 9.65 6.72 -11.11
N THR A 160 9.93 5.43 -11.21
CA THR A 160 11.17 4.82 -10.71
C THR A 160 11.63 3.69 -11.61
N LYS A 161 12.93 3.43 -11.62
CA LYS A 161 13.53 2.25 -12.25
C LYS A 161 13.86 1.15 -11.23
N ALA A 162 13.80 1.48 -9.94
CA ALA A 162 14.09 0.61 -8.83
C ALA A 162 12.85 0.52 -7.92
N LEU A 163 11.87 -0.28 -8.33
CA LEU A 163 10.61 -0.43 -7.58
C LEU A 163 10.86 -0.98 -6.17
N GLU A 164 11.85 -1.87 -6.05
CA GLU A 164 12.25 -2.55 -4.81
C GLU A 164 12.84 -1.61 -3.75
N GLU A 165 13.32 -0.43 -4.15
CA GLU A 165 13.86 0.59 -3.24
C GLU A 165 12.76 1.47 -2.63
N ILE A 166 11.55 1.43 -3.18
CA ILE A 166 10.41 2.23 -2.73
C ILE A 166 9.47 1.35 -1.92
N GLN A 167 9.19 1.74 -0.69
CA GLN A 167 8.10 1.14 0.08
C GLN A 167 6.77 1.55 -0.56
N ILE A 168 6.10 0.60 -1.19
CA ILE A 168 4.78 0.74 -1.79
C ILE A 168 3.84 -0.21 -1.06
N ASP A 169 2.83 0.35 -0.42
CA ASP A 169 1.89 -0.40 0.39
C ASP A 169 0.54 -0.54 -0.35
N ASP A 170 -0.12 -1.69 -0.17
CA ASP A 170 -1.51 -1.86 -0.62
C ASP A 170 -2.46 -1.02 0.26
N LEU A 171 -3.68 -0.77 -0.23
CA LEU A 171 -4.63 0.16 0.36
C LEU A 171 -4.82 0.02 1.88
N GLU A 172 -4.99 -1.20 2.39
CA GLU A 172 -5.24 -1.44 3.82
C GLU A 172 -4.04 -1.03 4.69
N VAL A 173 -2.83 -1.41 4.28
CA VAL A 173 -1.59 -1.10 5.00
C VAL A 173 -1.28 0.39 4.89
N ALA A 174 -1.42 0.95 3.69
CA ALA A 174 -1.21 2.37 3.43
C ALA A 174 -2.17 3.23 4.27
N LYS A 175 -3.42 2.79 4.46
CA LYS A 175 -4.38 3.45 5.35
C LYS A 175 -3.95 3.44 6.81
N GLU A 176 -3.57 2.29 7.34
CA GLU A 176 -3.12 2.17 8.74
C GLU A 176 -1.91 3.06 9.00
N ASN A 177 -0.90 2.98 8.13
CA ASN A 177 0.31 3.81 8.20
C ASN A 177 -0.02 5.31 8.13
N THR A 178 -0.93 5.70 7.25
CA THR A 178 -1.33 7.11 7.07
C THR A 178 -2.06 7.64 8.31
N VAL A 179 -2.96 6.85 8.89
CA VAL A 179 -3.65 7.18 10.15
C VAL A 179 -2.65 7.37 11.28
N GLU A 180 -1.67 6.47 11.42
CA GLU A 180 -0.64 6.56 12.44
C GLU A 180 0.26 7.80 12.26
N LYS A 181 0.82 7.99 11.05
CA LYS A 181 1.72 9.11 10.73
C LYS A 181 1.05 10.47 10.96
N LEU A 182 -0.24 10.59 10.62
CA LEU A 182 -1.00 11.83 10.76
C LEU A 182 -1.69 11.97 12.11
N ASN A 183 -1.52 11.00 13.02
CA ASN A 183 -2.18 10.95 14.33
C ASN A 183 -3.71 11.16 14.23
N ILE A 184 -4.33 10.56 13.22
CA ILE A 184 -5.78 10.69 13.01
C ILE A 184 -6.49 9.87 14.09
N ASP A 185 -7.32 10.56 14.87
CA ASP A 185 -8.18 9.96 15.87
C ASP A 185 -9.32 9.17 15.20
N THR A 186 -9.06 7.89 14.94
CA THR A 186 -10.00 6.93 14.34
C THR A 186 -10.91 6.28 15.37
N THR A 187 -10.89 6.73 16.63
CA THR A 187 -11.77 6.16 17.65
C THR A 187 -13.22 6.53 17.30
N GLU A 188 -13.99 5.55 16.82
CA GLU A 188 -15.43 5.69 16.61
C GLU A 188 -16.05 6.17 17.93
N SER A 189 -16.45 7.44 17.97
CA SER A 189 -17.01 8.00 19.18
C SER A 189 -18.42 7.45 19.37
N ILE A 190 -18.60 6.67 20.43
CA ILE A 190 -19.93 6.20 20.83
C ILE A 190 -20.78 7.34 21.39
N ALA A 191 -20.14 8.44 21.80
CA ALA A 191 -20.78 9.67 22.25
C ALA A 191 -19.83 10.88 22.22
N ASP A 192 -20.41 12.08 22.27
CA ASP A 192 -19.70 13.33 22.59
C ASP A 192 -20.21 13.89 23.92
N ILE A 193 -19.28 14.26 24.80
CA ILE A 193 -19.56 14.94 26.06
C ILE A 193 -18.79 16.25 26.07
N ASN A 194 -19.46 17.36 25.75
CA ASN A 194 -18.86 18.70 25.77
C ASN A 194 -17.57 18.81 24.94
N GLY A 195 -17.58 18.22 23.74
CA GLY A 195 -16.43 18.17 22.82
C GLY A 195 -15.40 17.09 23.15
N ILE A 196 -15.66 16.23 24.13
CA ILE A 196 -14.85 15.04 24.42
C ILE A 196 -15.51 13.83 23.77
N LYS A 197 -14.81 13.24 22.80
CA LYS A 197 -15.21 11.98 22.17
C LYS A 197 -15.01 10.83 23.15
N VAL A 198 -16.08 10.08 23.38
CA VAL A 198 -16.06 8.86 24.18
C VAL A 198 -15.96 7.66 23.25
N ALA A 199 -14.97 6.79 23.48
CA ALA A 199 -14.67 5.68 22.58
C ALA A 199 -15.14 4.32 23.08
N THR A 200 -15.43 4.19 24.38
CA THR A 200 -15.78 2.89 24.96
C THR A 200 -16.65 3.01 26.20
N LEU A 201 -17.38 1.93 26.50
CA LEU A 201 -18.10 1.79 27.76
C LEU A 201 -17.13 1.43 28.89
N PRO A 202 -17.30 1.97 30.10
CA PRO A 202 -16.39 1.69 31.21
C PRO A 202 -16.46 0.23 31.70
N VAL A 203 -17.63 -0.41 31.59
CA VAL A 203 -17.82 -1.85 31.84
C VAL A 203 -19.03 -2.38 31.05
N THR A 204 -19.04 -3.64 30.65
CA THR A 204 -20.28 -4.28 30.13
C THR A 204 -21.01 -4.96 31.28
N GLY A 205 -22.28 -4.62 31.50
CA GLY A 205 -23.08 -5.17 32.59
C GLY A 205 -24.52 -4.68 32.60
N THR A 206 -25.29 -5.11 33.60
CA THR A 206 -26.69 -4.70 33.76
C THR A 206 -26.77 -3.43 34.61
N ILE A 207 -27.52 -2.42 34.14
CA ILE A 207 -27.80 -1.22 34.96
C ILE A 207 -28.66 -1.63 36.17
N SER A 208 -28.06 -1.62 37.36
CA SER A 208 -28.73 -2.00 38.61
C SER A 208 -29.38 -0.81 39.32
N SER A 209 -28.88 0.41 39.10
CA SER A 209 -29.50 1.63 39.62
C SER A 209 -29.20 2.82 38.70
N ARG A 210 -30.25 3.57 38.35
CA ARG A 210 -30.17 4.71 37.43
C ARG A 210 -29.83 6.01 38.16
N TYR A 211 -29.31 6.98 37.42
CA TYR A 211 -29.11 8.34 37.88
C TYR A 211 -30.43 8.97 38.38
N GLY A 212 -30.36 9.79 39.42
CA GLY A 212 -31.51 10.51 39.96
C GLY A 212 -32.44 9.68 40.85
N VAL A 213 -32.22 8.36 40.97
CA VAL A 213 -33.03 7.51 41.84
C VAL A 213 -32.84 7.93 43.31
N SER A 214 -33.96 8.18 43.99
CA SER A 214 -34.02 8.45 45.42
C SER A 214 -34.83 7.35 46.10
N SER A 215 -34.35 6.82 47.23
CA SER A 215 -35.06 5.76 47.98
C SER A 215 -34.90 5.97 49.48
N LYS A 216 -35.77 5.35 50.29
CA LYS A 216 -35.72 5.45 51.76
C LYS A 216 -34.44 4.87 52.38
N ILE A 217 -33.68 4.08 51.63
CA ILE A 217 -32.43 3.43 52.07
C ILE A 217 -31.20 4.25 51.61
N ARG A 218 -31.36 5.18 50.66
CA ARG A 218 -30.29 6.07 50.21
C ARG A 218 -30.35 7.38 51.01
N VAL A 219 -29.19 7.81 51.50
CA VAL A 219 -29.04 9.08 52.24
C VAL A 219 -29.26 10.30 51.32
N SER A 220 -29.05 10.12 50.02
CA SER A 220 -29.21 11.16 49.00
C SER A 220 -29.63 10.58 47.64
N THR A 221 -30.04 11.46 46.73
CA THR A 221 -30.25 11.16 45.31
C THR A 221 -29.01 10.53 44.70
N HIS A 222 -29.19 9.50 43.87
CA HIS A 222 -28.09 8.84 43.18
C HIS A 222 -27.47 9.74 42.11
N THR A 223 -26.17 10.02 42.24
CA THR A 223 -25.40 10.99 41.43
C THR A 223 -24.75 10.38 40.19
N GLY A 224 -24.87 9.06 40.01
CA GLY A 224 -24.24 8.32 38.92
C GLY A 224 -25.13 7.20 38.38
N LEU A 225 -24.49 6.24 37.72
CA LEU A 225 -25.08 5.02 37.19
C LEU A 225 -24.39 3.82 37.83
N ASP A 226 -25.16 2.90 38.42
CA ASP A 226 -24.62 1.66 38.97
C ASP A 226 -24.76 0.56 37.90
N ILE A 227 -23.63 0.01 37.46
CA ILE A 227 -23.57 -1.08 36.48
C ILE A 227 -23.06 -2.35 37.19
N ALA A 228 -23.96 -3.33 37.34
CA ALA A 228 -23.64 -4.61 37.96
C ALA A 228 -22.69 -5.43 37.07
N ALA A 229 -21.59 -5.86 37.67
CA ALA A 229 -20.55 -6.69 37.06
C ALA A 229 -19.84 -7.50 38.16
N THR A 230 -19.25 -8.63 37.80
CA THR A 230 -18.55 -9.49 38.78
C THR A 230 -17.32 -8.78 39.35
N THR A 231 -17.00 -9.02 40.62
CA THR A 231 -15.75 -8.51 41.23
C THR A 231 -14.55 -8.95 40.40
N GLY A 232 -13.63 -8.02 40.15
CA GLY A 232 -12.45 -8.26 39.32
C GLY A 232 -12.65 -7.94 37.83
N THR A 233 -13.88 -7.62 37.38
CA THR A 233 -14.11 -7.18 36.00
C THR A 233 -13.29 -5.92 35.70
N PRO A 234 -12.53 -5.86 34.58
CA PRO A 234 -11.80 -4.66 34.17
C PRO A 234 -12.72 -3.45 33.98
N ILE A 235 -12.31 -2.31 34.54
CA ILE A 235 -12.95 -1.01 34.34
C ILE A 235 -12.05 -0.21 33.39
N LYS A 236 -12.61 0.19 32.26
CA LYS A 236 -11.92 0.99 31.24
C LYS A 236 -12.21 2.48 31.42
N VAL A 237 -11.24 3.32 31.10
CA VAL A 237 -11.47 4.76 30.96
C VAL A 237 -12.21 5.03 29.63
N VAL A 238 -13.19 5.92 29.67
CA VAL A 238 -14.12 6.13 28.54
C VAL A 238 -13.55 7.01 27.42
N ALA A 239 -12.60 7.88 27.76
CA ALA A 239 -11.94 8.83 26.87
C ALA A 239 -10.51 9.11 27.36
N ASP A 240 -9.66 9.69 26.51
CA ASP A 240 -8.32 10.13 26.89
C ASP A 240 -8.36 11.13 28.04
N GLY A 241 -7.36 11.10 28.92
CA GLY A 241 -7.33 12.02 30.05
C GLY A 241 -6.18 11.81 31.01
N THR A 242 -6.26 12.50 32.16
CA THR A 242 -5.29 12.40 33.24
C THR A 242 -5.98 12.02 34.55
N ILE A 243 -5.41 11.06 35.29
CA ILE A 243 -5.91 10.66 36.60
C ILE A 243 -5.74 11.81 37.60
N THR A 244 -6.85 12.37 38.09
CA THR A 244 -6.84 13.45 39.10
C THR A 244 -6.97 12.93 40.53
N PHE A 245 -7.38 11.67 40.70
CA PHE A 245 -7.52 11.04 42.01
C PHE A 245 -7.54 9.52 41.89
N ALA A 246 -6.82 8.82 42.77
CA ALA A 246 -6.82 7.35 42.86
C ALA A 246 -6.60 6.91 44.32
N ALA A 247 -7.64 6.97 45.15
CA ALA A 247 -7.56 6.65 46.58
C ALA A 247 -8.94 6.27 47.16
N TYR A 248 -8.97 5.87 48.44
CA TYR A 248 -10.22 5.63 49.16
C TYR A 248 -10.92 6.95 49.50
N ARG A 249 -12.22 7.09 49.20
CA ARG A 249 -13.00 8.31 49.45
C ARG A 249 -14.43 8.01 49.93
N GLY A 250 -14.58 7.85 51.25
CA GLY A 250 -15.88 7.82 51.92
C GLY A 250 -16.84 6.78 51.31
N SER A 251 -18.06 7.23 50.96
CA SER A 251 -19.09 6.37 50.39
C SER A 251 -18.72 5.76 49.03
N TYR A 252 -17.84 6.39 48.26
CA TYR A 252 -17.39 5.86 46.96
C TYR A 252 -16.46 4.66 47.09
N GLY A 253 -15.94 4.36 48.29
CA GLY A 253 -14.93 3.33 48.46
C GLY A 253 -13.63 3.73 47.77
N TYR A 254 -12.94 2.79 47.12
CA TYR A 254 -11.83 3.13 46.24
C TYR A 254 -12.34 3.76 44.95
N LEU A 255 -11.90 4.99 44.70
CA LEU A 255 -12.37 5.85 43.64
C LEU A 255 -11.21 6.24 42.74
N VAL A 256 -11.41 6.09 41.43
CA VAL A 256 -10.58 6.71 40.40
C VAL A 256 -11.35 7.87 39.78
N LYS A 257 -10.68 9.00 39.54
CA LYS A 257 -11.21 10.13 38.79
C LYS A 257 -10.29 10.47 37.63
N VAL A 258 -10.88 10.82 36.50
CA VAL A 258 -10.15 11.18 35.28
C VAL A 258 -10.68 12.50 34.75
N ASP A 259 -9.79 13.47 34.57
CA ASP A 259 -10.04 14.72 33.86
C ASP A 259 -9.73 14.52 32.38
N HIS A 260 -10.72 14.81 31.54
CA HIS A 260 -10.64 14.68 30.08
C HIS A 260 -10.41 16.03 29.38
N GLY A 261 -10.34 17.13 30.14
CA GLY A 261 -10.36 18.48 29.59
C GLY A 261 -11.79 18.99 29.36
N ASN A 262 -11.90 20.24 28.91
CA ASN A 262 -13.18 20.93 28.69
C ASN A 262 -14.17 20.85 29.88
N GLY A 263 -13.64 20.75 31.11
CA GLY A 263 -14.44 20.62 32.32
C GLY A 263 -15.14 19.28 32.50
N VAL A 264 -14.80 18.25 31.71
CA VAL A 264 -15.38 16.91 31.79
C VAL A 264 -14.54 16.01 32.69
N GLU A 265 -15.17 15.47 33.74
CA GLU A 265 -14.53 14.50 34.65
C GLU A 265 -15.39 13.23 34.73
N THR A 266 -14.75 12.06 34.74
CA THR A 266 -15.43 10.79 34.99
C THR A 266 -14.95 10.11 36.26
N TRP A 267 -15.88 9.54 37.03
CA TRP A 267 -15.62 8.94 38.34
C TRP A 267 -15.96 7.45 38.31
N TYR A 268 -15.07 6.64 38.87
CA TYR A 268 -15.16 5.18 38.87
C TYR A 268 -15.06 4.68 40.32
N GLY A 269 -16.21 4.48 40.95
CA GLY A 269 -16.34 4.12 42.36
C GLY A 269 -16.49 2.62 42.62
N HIS A 270 -16.43 2.27 43.91
CA HIS A 270 -16.59 0.92 44.47
C HIS A 270 -15.57 -0.10 43.97
N THR A 271 -14.41 0.34 43.49
CA THR A 271 -13.40 -0.55 42.90
C THR A 271 -12.80 -1.49 43.95
N SER A 272 -12.36 -2.68 43.51
CA SER A 272 -11.64 -3.65 44.36
C SER A 272 -10.12 -3.42 44.32
N LYS A 273 -9.62 -2.92 43.18
CA LYS A 273 -8.22 -2.62 42.95
C LYS A 273 -8.11 -1.48 41.94
N MET A 274 -7.23 -0.52 42.20
CA MET A 274 -6.84 0.51 41.25
C MET A 274 -5.53 0.08 40.58
N LEU A 275 -5.41 0.28 39.27
CA LEU A 275 -4.24 -0.08 38.45
C LEU A 275 -3.43 1.15 38.02
N VAL A 276 -3.86 2.33 38.44
CA VAL A 276 -3.29 3.64 38.08
C VAL A 276 -3.04 4.48 39.32
N LYS A 277 -2.31 5.58 39.14
CA LYS A 277 -1.97 6.56 40.18
C LYS A 277 -2.31 7.97 39.71
N GLU A 278 -2.51 8.88 40.67
CA GLU A 278 -2.70 10.31 40.39
C GLU A 278 -1.56 10.88 39.55
N GLY A 279 -1.90 11.73 38.57
CA GLY A 279 -0.99 12.32 37.60
C GLY A 279 -0.66 11.44 36.38
N GLN A 280 -1.17 10.21 36.32
CA GLN A 280 -0.95 9.33 35.17
C GLN A 280 -1.84 9.75 33.97
N ALA A 281 -1.26 9.86 32.78
CA ALA A 281 -2.00 9.97 31.52
C ALA A 281 -2.56 8.60 31.12
N VAL A 282 -3.79 8.58 30.59
CA VAL A 282 -4.50 7.38 30.15
C VAL A 282 -5.16 7.62 28.80
N LYS A 283 -5.25 6.58 27.98
CA LYS A 283 -5.97 6.58 26.71
C LYS A 283 -7.30 5.86 26.85
N ALA A 284 -8.29 6.26 26.06
CA ALA A 284 -9.59 5.60 26.01
C ALA A 284 -9.43 4.08 25.83
N GLY A 285 -10.12 3.29 26.65
CA GLY A 285 -9.98 1.83 26.66
C GLY A 285 -8.95 1.27 27.63
N ASP A 286 -8.04 2.08 28.17
CA ASP A 286 -7.09 1.64 29.19
C ASP A 286 -7.82 1.12 30.42
N THR A 287 -7.37 -0.02 30.96
CA THR A 287 -7.92 -0.56 32.20
C THR A 287 -7.32 0.17 33.40
N ILE A 288 -8.17 0.93 34.11
CA ILE A 288 -7.74 1.80 35.21
C ILE A 288 -8.00 1.19 36.59
N ALA A 289 -8.97 0.28 36.70
CA ALA A 289 -9.35 -0.35 37.95
C ALA A 289 -10.08 -1.68 37.69
N LEU A 290 -10.41 -2.39 38.77
CA LEU A 290 -11.24 -3.59 38.75
C LEU A 290 -12.50 -3.38 39.57
N VAL A 291 -13.64 -3.89 39.09
CA VAL A 291 -14.94 -3.85 39.78
C VAL A 291 -14.82 -4.47 41.17
N GLY A 292 -15.50 -3.89 42.15
CA GLY A 292 -15.51 -4.34 43.54
C GLY A 292 -16.81 -4.03 44.24
N SER A 293 -16.77 -4.04 45.57
CA SER A 293 -17.89 -3.68 46.44
C SER A 293 -17.35 -2.98 47.69
N THR A 294 -16.59 -1.91 47.49
CA THR A 294 -15.98 -1.11 48.57
C THR A 294 -16.80 0.14 48.87
N GLY A 295 -16.68 0.72 50.06
CA GLY A 295 -17.49 1.87 50.45
C GLY A 295 -18.96 1.51 50.69
N ASN A 296 -19.89 2.39 50.29
CA ASN A 296 -21.32 2.16 50.43
C ASN A 296 -21.88 1.39 49.24
N SER A 297 -21.73 0.06 49.26
CA SER A 297 -22.12 -0.84 48.18
C SER A 297 -22.84 -2.07 48.77
N THR A 298 -23.91 -2.53 48.12
CA THR A 298 -24.68 -3.71 48.54
C THR A 298 -24.27 -4.99 47.80
N GLY A 299 -23.35 -4.89 46.84
CA GLY A 299 -22.83 -6.00 46.04
C GLY A 299 -21.93 -5.51 44.91
N PRO A 300 -21.26 -6.40 44.18
CA PRO A 300 -20.31 -6.00 43.14
C PRO A 300 -20.95 -5.18 42.00
N HIS A 301 -20.45 -3.95 41.80
CA HIS A 301 -20.85 -3.07 40.69
C HIS A 301 -19.82 -1.95 40.48
N LEU A 302 -19.86 -1.32 39.31
CA LEU A 302 -19.25 -0.03 39.07
C LEU A 302 -20.26 1.07 39.39
N HIS A 303 -19.89 2.03 40.24
CA HIS A 303 -20.59 3.31 40.31
C HIS A 303 -19.87 4.30 39.40
N PHE A 304 -20.54 4.73 38.33
CA PHE A 304 -19.97 5.59 37.30
C PHE A 304 -20.65 6.96 37.30
N GLU A 305 -19.88 8.04 37.41
CA GLU A 305 -20.39 9.40 37.23
C GLU A 305 -19.73 10.08 36.03
N VAL A 306 -20.51 10.93 35.35
CA VAL A 306 -20.02 11.94 34.43
C VAL A 306 -20.28 13.29 35.07
N ARG A 307 -19.28 14.17 35.08
CA ARG A 307 -19.39 15.52 35.60
C ARG A 307 -18.96 16.54 34.55
N ILE A 308 -19.70 17.64 34.48
CA ILE A 308 -19.40 18.78 33.60
C ILE A 308 -19.30 20.03 34.46
N ASN A 309 -18.13 20.67 34.46
CA ASN A 309 -17.81 21.83 35.30
C ASN A 309 -18.09 21.59 36.80
N GLY A 310 -17.81 20.38 37.28
CA GLY A 310 -17.98 19.95 38.67
C GLY A 310 -19.38 19.40 39.03
N GLU A 311 -20.39 19.67 38.20
CA GLU A 311 -21.77 19.20 38.40
C GLU A 311 -21.97 17.81 37.82
N HIS A 312 -22.60 16.90 38.57
CA HIS A 312 -22.92 15.56 38.09
C HIS A 312 -24.09 15.59 37.10
N VAL A 313 -23.96 14.86 36.00
CA VAL A 313 -24.99 14.73 34.96
C VAL A 313 -25.35 13.27 34.76
N ASN A 314 -26.51 13.01 34.14
CA ASN A 314 -26.96 11.65 33.88
C ASN A 314 -26.04 10.96 32.86
N PRO A 315 -25.24 9.93 33.24
CA PRO A 315 -24.34 9.25 32.32
C PRO A 315 -25.10 8.56 31.17
N GLN A 316 -26.35 8.17 31.41
CA GLN A 316 -27.20 7.52 30.42
C GLN A 316 -27.58 8.40 29.23
N LYS A 317 -27.35 9.72 29.28
CA LYS A 317 -27.55 10.57 28.10
C LYS A 317 -26.45 10.39 27.05
N TYR A 318 -25.32 9.82 27.47
CA TYR A 318 -24.11 9.70 26.67
C TYR A 318 -23.74 8.23 26.46
N LEU A 319 -23.91 7.39 27.48
CA LEU A 319 -23.45 6.01 27.48
C LEU A 319 -24.58 5.08 27.94
N TYR A 320 -24.69 3.87 27.39
CA TYR A 320 -25.76 2.91 27.74
C TYR A 320 -27.19 3.41 27.45
N ASN A 321 -27.38 3.94 26.23
CA ASN A 321 -28.69 4.21 25.64
C ASN A 321 -29.49 2.92 25.41
#